data_AF-A0A9E2R0W0-F1
#
_entry.id   AF-A0A9E2R0W0-F1
#
_cell.length_a   1.000
_cell.length_b   1.000
_cell.length_c   1.000
_cell.angle_alpha   90.00
_cell.angle_beta   90.00
_cell.angle_gamma   90.00
#
_symmetry.space_group_name_H-M   'P 1'
#
loop_
_entity.id
_entity.type
_entity.pdbx_description
1 polymer ?
#
loop_
_entity_poly.entity_id
_entity_poly.type
_entity_poly.pdbx_seq_one_letter_code
_entity_poly.pdbx_strand_id
1 'polypeptide(L)'
;MSLTARPGFLKLVREITGDLWERRVREWDQEGRAQELQVRAAGEEISALVKRIGKTGDEELVREYEREVKELRAARERAERILKKHQEGPPNFEEALERVGTLLQSPYLIWKAGDRDVKRAVVERVFQTAPTYDRESGFGTVDLALPYQLSQAYAEPDSRMVDPAKKFWNTFIEFALENHPKLKQIYYAEPESEPDRSD
;
A
#
# COMPACT_ATOMS: atom_id res chain seq x y z
N MET A 1 25.39 -9.48 -8.84
CA MET A 1 24.22 -9.04 -8.04
C MET A 1 22.99 -9.11 -8.96
N SER A 2 22.13 -10.12 -8.80
CA SER A 2 20.92 -10.27 -9.61
C SER A 2 19.76 -9.55 -8.92
N LEU A 3 19.04 -8.67 -9.62
CA LEU A 3 17.87 -7.93 -9.12
C LEU A 3 16.57 -8.71 -9.35
N THR A 4 16.61 -10.02 -9.11
CA THR A 4 15.47 -10.92 -9.33
C THR A 4 15.05 -11.55 -8.01
N ALA A 5 13.82 -11.28 -7.61
CA ALA A 5 13.22 -11.92 -6.45
C ALA A 5 13.04 -13.44 -6.67
N ARG A 6 13.45 -14.25 -5.69
CA ARG A 6 13.30 -15.72 -5.75
C ARG A 6 11.81 -16.12 -5.63
N PRO A 7 11.39 -17.25 -6.23
CA PRO A 7 9.99 -17.71 -6.19
C PRO A 7 9.41 -17.85 -4.77
N GLY A 8 10.19 -18.39 -3.82
CA GLY A 8 9.75 -18.53 -2.42
C GLY A 8 9.47 -17.19 -1.72
N PHE A 9 10.27 -16.15 -2.02
CA PHE A 9 10.05 -14.80 -1.50
C PHE A 9 8.76 -14.18 -2.07
N LEU A 10 8.49 -14.38 -3.36
CA LEU A 10 7.27 -13.87 -4.00
C LEU A 10 6.00 -14.52 -3.43
N LYS A 11 6.05 -15.82 -3.14
CA LYS A 11 4.96 -16.53 -2.46
C LYS A 11 4.71 -15.95 -1.07
N LEU A 12 5.77 -15.70 -0.30
CA LEU A 12 5.66 -15.09 1.03
C LEU A 12 5.08 -13.68 0.97
N VAL A 13 5.56 -12.84 0.03
CA VAL A 13 5.03 -11.49 -0.20
C VAL A 13 3.55 -11.54 -0.57
N ARG A 14 3.12 -12.49 -1.41
CA ARG A 14 1.71 -12.67 -1.78
C ARG A 14 0.82 -12.96 -0.58
N GLU A 15 1.22 -13.89 0.29
CA GLU A 15 0.41 -14.24 1.46
C GLU A 15 0.34 -13.08 2.47
N ILE A 16 1.46 -12.42 2.76
CA ILE A 16 1.49 -11.25 3.66
C ILE A 16 0.64 -10.11 3.10
N THR A 17 0.81 -9.78 1.81
CA THR A 17 0.07 -8.67 1.20
C THR A 17 -1.40 -9.02 1.00
N GLY A 18 -1.75 -10.29 0.79
CA GLY A 18 -3.14 -10.76 0.72
C GLY A 18 -3.89 -10.54 2.03
N ASP A 19 -3.33 -10.98 3.15
CA ASP A 19 -3.95 -10.79 4.47
C ASP A 19 -4.09 -9.29 4.83
N LEU A 20 -3.06 -8.49 4.51
CA LEU A 20 -3.11 -7.03 4.68
C LEU A 20 -4.15 -6.38 3.78
N TRP A 21 -4.28 -6.86 2.54
CA TRP A 21 -5.25 -6.37 1.58
C TRP A 21 -6.68 -6.63 2.05
N GLU A 22 -6.97 -7.85 2.49
CA GLU A 22 -8.29 -8.18 3.03
C GLU A 22 -8.66 -7.30 4.24
N ARG A 23 -7.70 -7.06 5.14
CA ARG A 23 -7.91 -6.13 6.26
C ARG A 23 -8.20 -4.72 5.75
N ARG A 24 -7.44 -4.26 4.76
CA ARG A 24 -7.62 -2.95 4.15
C ARG A 24 -8.98 -2.81 3.46
N VAL A 25 -9.47 -3.84 2.78
CA VAL A 25 -10.81 -3.87 2.18
C VAL A 25 -11.89 -3.80 3.27
N ARG A 26 -11.74 -4.54 4.38
CA ARG A 26 -12.68 -4.45 5.51
C ARG A 26 -12.72 -3.05 6.12
N GLU A 27 -11.56 -2.41 6.30
CA GLU A 27 -11.46 -1.02 6.77
C GLU A 27 -12.13 -0.06 5.80
N TRP A 28 -11.88 -0.24 4.49
CA TRP A 28 -12.49 0.56 3.42
C TRP A 28 -14.02 0.47 3.43
N ASP A 29 -14.57 -0.73 3.59
CA ASP A 29 -16.02 -0.96 3.67
C ASP A 29 -16.63 -0.39 4.95
N GLN A 30 -15.89 -0.43 6.06
CA GLN A 30 -16.33 0.18 7.32
C GLN A 30 -16.34 1.71 7.22
N GLU A 31 -15.30 2.31 6.64
CA GLU A 31 -15.21 3.74 6.39
C GLU A 31 -16.35 4.20 5.46
N GLY A 32 -16.58 3.49 4.35
CA GLY A 32 -17.68 3.78 3.43
C GLY A 32 -19.05 3.78 4.12
N ARG A 33 -19.34 2.76 4.93
CA ARG A 33 -20.59 2.69 5.73
C ARG A 33 -20.69 3.82 6.75
N ALA A 34 -19.59 4.19 7.40
CA ALA A 34 -19.58 5.29 8.34
C ALA A 34 -19.90 6.63 7.64
N GLN A 35 -19.35 6.86 6.44
CA GLN A 35 -19.66 8.05 5.65
C GLN A 35 -21.13 8.07 5.19
N GLU A 36 -21.68 6.93 4.77
CA GLU A 36 -23.10 6.83 4.40
C GLU A 36 -24.03 7.20 5.57
N LEU A 37 -23.73 6.70 6.77
CA LEU A 37 -24.46 7.06 7.99
C LEU A 37 -24.34 8.56 8.30
N GLN A 38 -23.15 9.14 8.16
CA GLN A 38 -22.94 10.59 8.36
C GLN A 38 -23.74 11.44 7.38
N VAL A 39 -23.76 11.07 6.09
CA VAL A 39 -24.54 11.76 5.06
C VAL A 39 -26.02 11.73 5.39
N ARG A 40 -26.53 10.56 5.79
CA ARG A 40 -27.94 10.40 6.18
C ARG A 40 -28.29 11.21 7.42
N ALA A 41 -27.50 11.10 8.49
CA ALA A 41 -27.73 11.81 9.75
C ALA A 41 -27.73 13.33 9.53
N ALA A 42 -26.75 13.86 8.80
CA ALA A 42 -26.70 15.28 8.46
C ALA A 42 -27.92 15.72 7.64
N GLY A 43 -28.41 14.87 6.72
CA GLY A 43 -29.63 15.15 5.95
C GLY A 43 -30.90 15.20 6.80
N GLU A 44 -31.03 14.30 7.78
CA GLU A 44 -32.14 14.27 8.74
C GLU A 44 -32.11 15.52 9.64
N GLU A 45 -30.92 15.90 10.14
CA GLU A 45 -30.72 17.07 11.00
C GLU A 45 -30.98 18.39 10.27
N ILE A 46 -30.45 18.56 9.05
CA ILE A 46 -30.76 19.71 8.18
C ILE A 46 -32.28 19.83 7.99
N SER A 47 -32.96 18.72 7.72
CA SER A 47 -34.41 18.71 7.52
C SER A 47 -35.18 19.13 8.78
N ALA A 48 -34.68 18.74 9.96
CA ALA A 48 -35.26 19.12 11.24
C ALA A 48 -35.08 20.63 11.52
N LEU A 49 -33.86 21.17 11.31
CA LEU A 49 -33.57 22.59 11.51
C LEU A 49 -34.37 23.48 10.55
N VAL A 50 -34.46 23.11 9.27
CA VAL A 50 -35.28 23.85 8.29
C VAL A 50 -36.75 23.91 8.70
N LYS A 51 -37.30 22.81 9.23
CA LYS A 51 -38.68 22.80 9.77
C LYS A 51 -38.85 23.70 11.00
N ARG A 52 -37.82 23.87 11.83
CA ARG A 52 -37.84 24.75 13.01
C ARG A 52 -37.72 26.22 12.63
N ILE A 53 -36.90 26.55 11.64
CA ILE A 53 -36.77 27.89 11.07
C ILE A 53 -38.14 28.39 10.60
N GLY A 54 -38.86 27.59 9.80
CA GLY A 54 -40.19 27.98 9.30
C GLY A 54 -41.31 28.11 10.35
N LYS A 55 -41.05 27.72 11.61
CA LYS A 55 -42.01 27.81 12.74
C LYS A 55 -41.62 28.86 13.78
N THR A 56 -40.43 29.43 13.67
CA THR A 56 -39.88 30.38 14.65
C THR A 56 -40.03 31.80 14.11
N GLY A 57 -40.50 32.72 14.96
CA GLY A 57 -40.59 34.16 14.65
C GLY A 57 -39.41 34.99 15.18
N ASP A 58 -38.46 34.35 15.86
CA ASP A 58 -37.27 34.98 16.41
C ASP A 58 -36.14 35.01 15.36
N GLU A 59 -35.80 36.21 14.89
CA GLU A 59 -34.80 36.41 13.85
C GLU A 59 -33.37 36.02 14.28
N GLU A 60 -33.04 36.08 15.57
CA GLU A 60 -31.71 35.72 16.08
C GLU A 60 -31.54 34.20 16.04
N LEU A 61 -32.54 33.46 16.53
CA LEU A 61 -32.56 31.99 16.45
C LEU A 61 -32.58 31.48 15.01
N VAL A 62 -33.29 32.17 14.11
CA VAL A 62 -33.27 31.83 12.68
C VAL A 62 -31.86 31.91 12.11
N ARG A 63 -31.11 32.99 12.41
CA ARG A 63 -29.72 33.14 11.94
C ARG A 63 -28.79 32.07 12.49
N GLU A 64 -28.96 31.69 13.75
CA GLU A 64 -28.17 30.60 14.35
C GLU A 64 -28.43 29.27 13.66
N TYR A 65 -29.70 28.91 13.43
CA TYR A 65 -30.05 27.68 12.71
C TYR A 65 -29.58 27.70 11.26
N GLU A 66 -29.62 28.85 10.57
CA GLU A 66 -29.08 28.98 9.22
C GLU A 66 -27.58 28.73 9.17
N ARG A 67 -26.83 29.23 10.17
CA ARG A 67 -25.39 28.97 10.31
C ARG A 67 -25.13 27.47 10.48
N GLU A 68 -25.86 26.82 11.39
CA GLU A 68 -25.71 25.39 11.66
C GLU A 68 -26.06 24.53 10.43
N VAL A 69 -27.15 24.87 9.72
CA VAL A 69 -27.51 24.21 8.45
C VAL A 69 -26.39 24.35 7.41
N LYS A 70 -25.75 25.52 7.32
CA LYS A 70 -24.63 25.73 6.39
C LYS A 70 -23.44 24.84 6.72
N GLU A 71 -23.10 24.71 8.00
CA GLU A 71 -22.01 23.85 8.46
C GLU A 71 -22.30 22.37 8.20
N LEU A 72 -23.51 21.91 8.52
CA LEU A 72 -23.95 20.54 8.25
C LEU A 72 -23.96 20.23 6.75
N ARG A 73 -24.37 21.16 5.89
CA ARG A 73 -24.30 21.00 4.43
C ARG A 73 -22.86 20.82 3.95
N ALA A 74 -21.94 21.64 4.43
CA ALA A 74 -20.52 21.53 4.07
C ALA A 74 -19.91 20.21 4.57
N ALA A 75 -20.26 19.77 5.78
CA ALA A 75 -19.84 18.47 6.32
C ALA A 75 -20.39 17.31 5.48
N ARG A 76 -21.68 17.34 5.14
CA ARG A 76 -22.33 16.35 4.29
C ARG A 76 -21.67 16.27 2.91
N GLU A 77 -21.39 17.41 2.27
CA GLU A 77 -20.76 17.44 0.95
C GLU A 77 -19.34 16.81 0.98
N ARG A 78 -18.58 17.04 2.07
CA ARG A 78 -17.29 16.36 2.28
C ARG A 78 -17.47 14.85 2.39
N ALA A 79 -18.43 14.39 3.18
CA ALA A 79 -18.72 12.97 3.36
C ALA A 79 -19.19 12.31 2.05
N GLU A 80 -20.04 12.98 1.27
CA GLU A 80 -20.48 12.51 -0.06
C GLU A 80 -19.32 12.36 -1.04
N ARG A 81 -18.34 13.28 -1.03
CA ARG A 81 -17.13 13.14 -1.86
C ARG A 81 -16.29 11.92 -1.47
N ILE A 82 -16.17 11.63 -0.18
CA ILE A 82 -15.45 10.45 0.30
C ILE A 82 -16.23 9.20 -0.13
N LEU A 83 -17.54 9.15 0.14
CA LEU A 83 -18.41 8.03 -0.23
C LEU A 83 -18.36 7.71 -1.72
N LYS A 84 -18.32 8.72 -2.60
CA LYS A 84 -18.16 8.53 -4.04
C LYS A 84 -16.89 7.75 -4.40
N LYS A 85 -15.78 8.00 -3.70
CA LYS A 85 -14.54 7.21 -3.90
C LYS A 85 -14.72 5.76 -3.46
N HIS A 86 -15.47 5.51 -2.38
CA HIS A 86 -15.74 4.14 -1.93
C HIS A 86 -16.63 3.36 -2.91
N GLN A 87 -17.52 4.03 -3.65
CA GLN A 87 -18.40 3.41 -4.65
C GLN A 87 -17.65 2.88 -5.88
N GLU A 88 -16.47 3.42 -6.19
CA GLU A 88 -15.61 2.91 -7.28
C GLU A 88 -15.00 1.54 -6.95
N GLY A 89 -15.06 1.13 -5.67
CA GLY A 89 -14.53 -0.14 -5.18
C GLY A 89 -13.00 -0.12 -4.99
N PRO A 90 -12.47 -1.05 -4.18
CA PRO A 90 -11.03 -1.22 -4.08
C PRO A 90 -10.46 -1.78 -5.41
N PRO A 91 -9.19 -1.50 -5.72
CA PRO A 91 -8.51 -2.10 -6.88
C PRO A 91 -8.57 -3.64 -6.86
N ASN A 92 -8.42 -4.28 -8.02
CA ASN A 92 -8.25 -5.73 -8.03
C ASN A 92 -6.89 -6.11 -7.41
N PHE A 93 -6.91 -6.92 -6.35
CA PHE A 93 -5.70 -7.35 -5.65
C PHE A 93 -4.74 -8.12 -6.55
N GLU A 94 -5.25 -9.09 -7.33
CA GLU A 94 -4.41 -9.96 -8.15
C GLU A 94 -3.73 -9.15 -9.27
N GLU A 95 -4.48 -8.23 -9.90
CA GLU A 95 -3.92 -7.34 -10.91
C GLU A 95 -2.86 -6.39 -10.32
N ALA A 96 -3.11 -5.83 -9.13
CA ALA A 96 -2.15 -4.97 -8.45
C ALA A 96 -0.89 -5.75 -8.04
N LEU A 97 -1.06 -6.97 -7.51
CA LEU A 97 0.02 -7.83 -7.10
C LEU A 97 0.84 -8.31 -8.29
N GLU A 98 0.21 -8.66 -9.42
CA GLU A 98 0.89 -9.07 -10.65
C GLU A 98 1.79 -7.95 -11.19
N ARG A 99 1.26 -6.72 -11.23
CA ARG A 99 2.04 -5.54 -11.68
C ARG A 99 3.27 -5.31 -10.81
N VAL A 100 3.11 -5.37 -9.49
CA VAL A 100 4.23 -5.23 -8.55
C VAL A 100 5.17 -6.43 -8.62
N GLY A 101 4.63 -7.65 -8.72
CA GLY A 101 5.38 -8.90 -8.82
C GLY A 101 6.27 -8.94 -10.05
N THR A 102 5.77 -8.46 -11.20
CA THR A 102 6.56 -8.34 -12.43
C THR A 102 7.76 -7.40 -12.24
N LEU A 103 7.56 -6.28 -11.54
CA LEU A 103 8.65 -5.36 -11.18
C LEU A 103 9.67 -6.00 -10.23
N LEU A 104 9.21 -6.77 -9.24
CA LEU A 104 10.08 -7.47 -8.29
C LEU A 104 10.86 -8.63 -8.94
N GLN A 105 10.26 -9.33 -9.90
CA GLN A 105 10.89 -10.42 -10.63
C GLN A 105 11.98 -9.91 -11.57
N SER A 106 11.68 -8.88 -12.36
CA SER A 106 12.66 -8.35 -13.30
C SER A 106 12.42 -6.87 -13.63
N PRO A 107 13.00 -5.96 -12.83
CA PRO A 107 12.94 -4.54 -13.15
C PRO A 107 13.66 -4.23 -14.47
N TYR A 108 14.66 -5.04 -14.84
CA TYR A 108 15.40 -4.89 -16.10
C TYR A 108 14.52 -5.11 -17.33
N LEU A 109 13.63 -6.11 -17.33
CA LEU A 109 12.75 -6.35 -18.47
C LEU A 109 11.79 -5.18 -18.70
N ILE A 110 11.22 -4.64 -17.62
CA ILE A 110 10.34 -3.46 -17.67
C ILE A 110 11.12 -2.24 -18.15
N TRP A 111 12.32 -2.01 -17.59
CA TRP A 111 13.17 -0.90 -17.99
C TRP A 111 13.60 -0.99 -19.45
N LYS A 112 13.96 -2.18 -19.94
CA LYS A 112 14.43 -2.38 -21.33
C LYS A 112 13.31 -2.12 -22.34
N ALA A 113 12.09 -2.57 -22.04
CA ALA A 113 10.94 -2.44 -22.94
C ALA A 113 10.24 -1.08 -22.86
N GLY A 114 10.41 -0.34 -21.75
CA GLY A 114 9.73 0.92 -21.49
C GLY A 114 10.29 2.11 -22.29
N ASP A 115 9.50 3.17 -22.37
CA ASP A 115 9.94 4.48 -22.85
C ASP A 115 10.76 5.23 -21.78
N ARG A 116 11.10 6.50 -22.04
CA ARG A 116 11.90 7.31 -21.10
C ARG A 116 11.24 7.47 -19.74
N ASP A 117 9.92 7.65 -19.68
CA ASP A 117 9.20 7.87 -18.43
C ASP A 117 9.09 6.58 -17.62
N VAL A 118 8.81 5.46 -18.28
CA VAL A 118 8.81 4.12 -17.65
C VAL A 118 10.21 3.79 -17.12
N LYS A 119 11.27 4.06 -17.89
CA LYS A 119 12.65 3.83 -17.46
C LYS A 119 13.00 4.62 -16.21
N ARG A 120 12.64 5.90 -16.15
CA ARG A 120 12.85 6.74 -14.97
C ARG A 120 12.08 6.18 -13.77
N ALA A 121 10.80 5.84 -13.96
CA ALA A 121 9.96 5.29 -12.91
C ALA A 121 10.53 3.99 -12.33
N VAL A 122 11.05 3.08 -13.17
CA VAL A 122 11.69 1.85 -12.67
C VAL A 122 12.90 2.17 -11.80
N VAL A 123 13.78 3.08 -12.23
CA VAL A 123 14.97 3.48 -11.45
C VAL A 123 14.56 4.07 -10.09
N GLU A 124 13.58 4.97 -10.05
CA GLU A 124 13.06 5.57 -8.81
C GLU A 124 12.42 4.56 -7.84
N ARG A 125 11.97 3.41 -8.35
CA ARG A 125 11.34 2.36 -7.52
C ARG A 125 12.32 1.29 -7.06
N VAL A 126 13.39 1.06 -7.82
CA VAL A 126 14.41 0.05 -7.52
C VAL A 126 15.46 0.57 -6.56
N PHE A 127 15.79 1.87 -6.63
CA PHE A 127 16.82 2.50 -5.79
C PHE A 127 16.19 3.51 -4.83
N GLN A 128 16.69 3.56 -3.59
CA GLN A 128 16.29 4.58 -2.61
C GLN A 128 16.81 5.97 -2.99
N THR A 129 17.98 6.01 -3.61
CA THR A 129 18.63 7.21 -4.12
C THR A 129 19.08 6.97 -5.55
N ALA A 130 19.02 8.02 -6.39
CA ALA A 130 19.44 7.89 -7.78
C ALA A 130 20.94 7.51 -7.83
N PRO A 131 21.33 6.48 -8.62
CA PRO A 131 22.73 6.08 -8.73
C PRO A 131 23.61 7.24 -9.20
N THR A 132 24.65 7.55 -8.44
CA THR A 132 25.66 8.51 -8.86
C THR A 132 26.71 7.81 -9.71
N TYR A 133 27.07 8.44 -10.83
CA TYR A 133 28.10 7.94 -11.74
C TYR A 133 29.32 8.86 -11.67
N ASP A 134 30.45 8.29 -11.31
CA ASP A 134 31.76 8.91 -11.43
C ASP A 134 32.52 8.28 -12.60
N ARG A 135 33.28 9.08 -13.37
CA ARG A 135 33.98 8.58 -14.56
C ARG A 135 35.21 7.72 -14.22
N GLU A 136 35.83 7.95 -13.07
CA GLU A 136 37.05 7.25 -12.65
C GLU A 136 36.72 6.01 -11.82
N SER A 137 35.74 6.10 -10.91
CA SER A 137 35.34 5.00 -10.03
C SER A 137 34.09 4.23 -10.47
N GLY A 138 33.39 4.69 -11.51
CA GLY A 138 32.15 4.07 -12.00
C GLY A 138 30.94 4.40 -11.11
N PHE A 139 29.95 3.50 -11.08
CA PHE A 139 28.78 3.63 -10.19
C PHE A 139 29.18 3.32 -8.74
N GLY A 140 28.84 4.21 -7.81
CA GLY A 140 29.02 3.97 -6.38
C GLY A 140 28.12 2.86 -5.81
N THR A 141 28.22 2.60 -4.51
CA THR A 141 27.29 1.71 -3.80
C THR A 141 25.88 2.31 -3.83
N VAL A 142 24.94 1.61 -4.44
CA VAL A 142 23.54 2.04 -4.57
C VAL A 142 22.69 1.40 -3.48
N ASP A 143 21.87 2.21 -2.83
CA ASP A 143 20.89 1.72 -1.87
C ASP A 143 19.65 1.20 -2.60
N LEU A 144 19.39 -0.09 -2.47
CA LEU A 144 18.21 -0.72 -3.06
C LEU A 144 16.95 -0.41 -2.25
N ALA A 145 15.82 -0.31 -2.95
CA ALA A 145 14.53 -0.21 -2.29
C ALA A 145 14.25 -1.46 -1.44
N LEU A 146 13.46 -1.25 -0.39
CA LEU A 146 13.19 -2.25 0.65
C LEU A 146 12.84 -3.64 0.09
N PRO A 147 11.94 -3.81 -0.91
CA PRO A 147 11.60 -5.15 -1.41
C PRO A 147 12.79 -5.94 -1.94
N TYR A 148 13.78 -5.26 -2.55
CA TYR A 148 14.98 -5.91 -3.09
C TYR A 148 16.01 -6.20 -1.98
N GLN A 149 16.11 -5.33 -0.97
CA GLN A 149 16.92 -5.60 0.23
C GLN A 149 16.40 -6.83 0.97
N LEU A 150 15.08 -6.94 1.15
CA LEU A 150 14.44 -8.09 1.79
C LEU A 150 14.61 -9.37 0.96
N SER A 151 14.47 -9.28 -0.36
CA SER A 151 14.71 -10.44 -1.23
C SER A 151 16.15 -10.95 -1.14
N GLN A 152 17.14 -10.06 -0.98
CA GLN A 152 18.53 -10.48 -0.76
C GLN A 152 18.69 -11.15 0.60
N ALA A 153 18.03 -10.62 1.65
CA ALA A 153 18.10 -11.16 3.01
C ALA A 153 17.50 -12.56 3.11
N TYR A 154 16.42 -12.79 2.38
CA TYR A 154 15.83 -14.12 2.22
C TYR A 154 16.76 -15.12 1.52
N ALA A 155 17.54 -14.67 0.54
CA ALA A 155 18.34 -15.55 -0.32
C ALA A 155 19.65 -16.04 0.33
N GLU A 156 20.24 -15.23 1.21
CA GLU A 156 21.54 -15.49 1.82
C GLU A 156 21.52 -15.14 3.32
N PRO A 157 20.91 -15.98 4.17
CA PRO A 157 20.80 -15.69 5.61
C PRO A 157 22.16 -15.54 6.33
N ASP A 158 23.22 -16.15 5.80
CA ASP A 158 24.58 -16.13 6.37
C ASP A 158 25.58 -15.18 5.66
N SER A 159 25.13 -14.44 4.65
CA SER A 159 25.99 -13.48 3.94
C SER A 159 26.16 -12.19 4.74
N ARG A 160 27.32 -11.52 4.56
CA ARG A 160 27.73 -10.27 5.22
C ARG A 160 26.91 -9.07 4.73
N MET A 161 25.60 -9.18 4.86
CA MET A 161 24.67 -8.07 4.69
C MET A 161 24.93 -7.01 5.74
N VAL A 162 24.66 -5.75 5.41
CA VAL A 162 24.72 -4.68 6.40
C VAL A 162 23.68 -5.02 7.49
N ASP A 163 24.14 -5.10 8.74
CA ASP A 163 23.36 -5.45 9.94
C ASP A 163 21.91 -4.91 9.98
N PRO A 164 21.62 -3.67 9.52
CA PRO A 164 20.26 -3.12 9.53
C PRO A 164 19.24 -3.89 8.68
N ALA A 165 19.62 -4.37 7.49
CA ALA A 165 18.68 -5.08 6.60
C ALA A 165 18.36 -6.49 7.12
N LYS A 166 19.37 -7.19 7.67
CA LYS A 166 19.21 -8.50 8.30
C LYS A 166 18.40 -8.41 9.59
N LYS A 167 18.69 -7.41 10.43
CA LYS A 167 17.92 -7.12 11.65
C LYS A 167 16.47 -6.78 11.33
N PHE A 168 16.24 -5.92 10.33
CA PHE A 168 14.90 -5.60 9.86
C PHE A 168 14.19 -6.84 9.30
N TRP A 169 14.85 -7.66 8.49
CA TRP A 169 14.27 -8.89 7.96
C TRP A 169 13.85 -9.85 9.06
N ASN A 170 14.71 -10.09 10.04
CA ASN A 170 14.39 -10.96 11.17
C ASN A 170 13.21 -10.41 11.97
N THR A 171 13.21 -9.12 12.30
CA THR A 171 12.09 -8.47 13.00
C THR A 171 10.80 -8.51 12.18
N PHE A 172 10.88 -8.28 10.87
CA PHE A 172 9.74 -8.33 9.96
C PHE A 172 9.18 -9.74 9.85
N ILE A 173 10.05 -10.76 9.73
CA ILE A 173 9.65 -12.16 9.67
C ILE A 173 9.08 -12.63 11.00
N GLU A 174 9.71 -12.30 12.12
CA GLU A 174 9.17 -12.60 13.46
C GLU A 174 7.77 -12.00 13.60
N PHE A 175 7.62 -10.72 13.29
CA PHE A 175 6.33 -10.04 13.28
C PHE A 175 5.33 -10.73 12.33
N ALA A 176 5.76 -11.08 11.11
CA ALA A 176 4.89 -11.73 10.13
C ALA A 176 4.48 -13.15 10.58
N LEU A 177 5.40 -13.96 11.12
CA LEU A 177 5.14 -15.31 11.61
C LEU A 177 4.29 -15.32 12.90
N GLU A 178 4.40 -14.28 13.73
CA GLU A 178 3.56 -14.07 14.91
C GLU A 178 2.13 -13.71 14.51
N ASN A 179 1.96 -12.81 13.54
CA ASN A 179 0.65 -12.30 13.14
C ASN A 179 -0.05 -13.15 12.07
N HIS A 180 0.69 -14.03 11.38
CA HIS A 180 0.16 -14.86 10.29
C HIS A 180 0.64 -16.31 10.43
N PRO A 181 -0.08 -17.16 11.18
CA PRO A 181 0.34 -18.52 11.50
C PRO A 181 0.55 -19.43 10.29
N LYS A 182 -0.18 -19.18 9.19
CA LYS A 182 -0.06 -19.90 7.91
C LYS A 182 1.32 -19.72 7.27
N LEU A 183 2.01 -18.62 7.56
CA LEU A 183 3.33 -18.33 7.01
C LEU A 183 4.42 -19.25 7.57
N LYS A 184 4.24 -19.84 8.76
CA LYS A 184 5.23 -20.76 9.35
C LYS A 184 5.49 -21.94 8.42
N GLN A 185 4.46 -22.52 7.82
CA GLN A 185 4.62 -23.65 6.90
C GLN A 185 5.31 -23.26 5.59
N ILE A 186 5.14 -22.01 5.14
CA ILE A 186 5.72 -21.52 3.88
C ILE A 186 7.17 -21.07 4.08
N TYR A 187 7.46 -20.42 5.21
CA TYR A 187 8.80 -19.91 5.54
C TYR A 187 9.78 -21.03 5.93
N TYR A 188 9.31 -22.06 6.65
CA TYR A 188 10.13 -23.21 7.03
C TYR A 188 10.08 -24.37 6.05
N ALA A 189 9.31 -24.27 4.96
CA ALA A 189 9.46 -25.20 3.84
C ALA A 189 10.82 -24.96 3.19
N GLU A 190 11.66 -26.00 3.08
CA GLU A 190 12.99 -25.90 2.48
C GLU A 190 12.92 -25.15 1.14
N PRO A 191 13.83 -24.21 0.87
CA PRO A 191 13.90 -23.60 -0.44
C PRO A 191 14.19 -24.71 -1.46
N GLU A 192 13.30 -24.91 -2.44
CA GLU A 192 13.55 -25.82 -3.56
C GLU A 192 14.97 -25.53 -4.08
N SER A 193 15.85 -26.50 -3.88
CA SER A 193 17.22 -26.47 -4.39
C SER A 193 17.15 -26.36 -5.90
N GLU A 194 17.64 -25.25 -6.45
CA GLU A 194 17.82 -25.11 -7.89
C GLU A 194 18.72 -26.26 -8.38
N PRO A 195 18.39 -26.93 -9.50
CA PRO A 195 19.28 -27.94 -10.05
C PRO A 195 20.61 -27.26 -10.40
N ASP A 196 21.68 -27.91 -9.95
CA ASP A 196 23.07 -27.52 -10.16
C ASP A 196 23.27 -27.06 -11.61
N ARG A 197 23.54 -25.76 -11.82
CA ARG A 197 24.04 -25.26 -13.10
C ARG A 197 25.54 -25.52 -13.15
N SER A 198 25.88 -26.79 -13.27
CA SER A 198 27.13 -27.27 -13.84
C SER A 198 26.87 -27.59 -15.32
N ASP A 199 27.27 -26.65 -16.19
CA ASP A 199 27.89 -26.86 -17.53
C ASP A 199 27.96 -25.53 -18.31
#